data_AF-A0A536SAW6-F1
#
_entry.id   AF-A0A536SAW6-F1
#
_cell.length_a   1.000
_cell.length_b   1.000
_cell.length_c   1.000
_cell.angle_alpha   90.00
_cell.angle_beta   90.00
_cell.angle_gamma   90.00
#
_symmetry.space_group_name_H-M   'P 1'
#
loop_
_entity.id
_entity.type
_entity.pdbx_description
1 polymer ?
#
loop_
_entity_poly.entity_id
_entity_poly.type
_entity_poly.pdbx_seq_one_letter_code
_entity_poly.pdbx_strand_id
1 'polypeptide(L)' 'MCAMASKPKLACLPNGPYHLLHDTEAASVPNLRRASGEVCVTVRGVALCRCGGSKKKPFCDGSHWNVGFRDPA' A
#
# COMPACT_ATOMS: atom_id res chain seq x y z
N MET A 1 28.42 -1.76 2.25
CA MET A 1 27.87 -0.43 2.60
C MET A 1 26.35 -0.58 2.63
N CYS A 2 25.74 -0.90 3.78
CA CYS A 2 24.28 -0.92 3.86
C CYS A 2 23.81 0.53 3.90
N ALA A 3 23.21 1.02 2.82
CA ALA A 3 22.50 2.29 2.85
C ALA A 3 21.53 2.25 4.04
N MET A 4 21.54 3.29 4.88
CA MET A 4 20.55 3.41 5.95
C MET A 4 19.18 3.52 5.28
N ALA A 5 18.49 2.38 5.13
CA ALA A 5 17.14 2.36 4.61
C ALA A 5 16.31 3.26 5.53
N SER A 6 15.70 4.30 4.96
CA SER A 6 14.81 5.19 5.69
C SER A 6 13.81 4.35 6.47
N LYS A 7 13.59 4.69 7.74
CA LYS A 7 12.72 3.91 8.63
C LYS A 7 11.37 3.68 7.92
N PRO A 8 10.93 2.43 7.74
CA PRO A 8 9.69 2.14 7.04
C PRO A 8 8.52 2.76 7.81
N LYS A 9 7.55 3.30 7.08
CA LYS A 9 6.33 3.88 7.65
C LYS A 9 5.19 2.88 7.50
N LEU A 10 4.43 2.69 8.58
CA LEU A 10 3.20 1.90 8.56
C LEU A 10 2.02 2.87 8.67
N ALA A 11 1.17 2.93 7.64
CA ALA A 11 -0.08 3.67 7.69
C ALA A 11 -1.26 2.71 7.91
N CYS A 12 -2.15 3.05 8.83
CA CYS A 12 -3.42 2.35 9.00
C CYS A 12 -4.45 3.02 8.07
N LEU A 13 -5.06 2.28 7.16
CA LEU A 13 -6.12 2.83 6.31
C LEU A 13 -7.49 2.60 6.95
N PRO A 14 -8.40 3.60 6.91
CA PRO A 14 -9.76 3.45 7.41
C PRO A 14 -10.47 2.26 6.75
N ASN A 15 -11.08 1.40 7.56
CA ASN A 15 -11.76 0.16 7.13
C ASN A 15 -10.87 -0.74 6.26
N GLY A 16 -9.56 -0.59 6.32
CA GLY A 16 -8.64 -1.08 5.30
C GLY A 16 -7.39 -1.77 5.86
N PRO A 17 -6.46 -2.13 4.97
CA PRO A 17 -5.20 -2.78 5.34
C PRO A 17 -4.21 -1.84 6.03
N TYR A 18 -3.13 -2.40 6.55
CA TYR A 18 -1.92 -1.61 6.81
C TYR A 18 -1.17 -1.37 5.50
N HIS A 19 -0.68 -0.15 5.29
CA HIS A 19 0.15 0.20 4.15
C HIS A 19 1.59 0.40 4.63
N LEU A 20 2.47 -0.56 4.33
CA LEU A 20 3.88 -0.52 4.66
C LEU A 20 4.65 0.17 3.52
N LEU A 21 5.15 1.37 3.80
CA LEU A 21 5.92 2.21 2.89
C LEU A 21 7.41 2.10 3.25
N HIS A 22 8.22 1.56 2.34
CA HIS A 22 9.68 1.49 2.50
C HIS A 22 10.34 2.74 1.93
N ASP A 23 10.00 3.07 0.69
CA ASP A 23 10.52 4.24 -0.02
C ASP A 23 9.38 5.25 -0.13
N THR A 24 9.40 6.31 0.70
CA THR A 24 8.35 7.35 0.67
C THR A 24 8.51 8.35 -0.47
N GLU A 25 9.55 8.20 -1.28
CA GLU A 25 9.79 9.02 -2.46
C GLU A 25 8.91 8.53 -3.62
N ALA A 26 8.24 9.47 -4.29
CA ALA A 26 7.44 9.16 -5.46
C ALA A 26 8.36 8.84 -6.64
N ALA A 27 8.22 7.65 -7.20
CA ALA A 27 8.96 7.22 -8.38
C ALA A 27 8.02 7.13 -9.58
N SER A 28 8.56 7.39 -10.77
CA SER A 28 7.83 7.17 -12.02
C SER A 28 7.51 5.68 -12.19
N VAL A 29 6.29 5.39 -12.63
CA VAL A 29 5.87 4.03 -12.97
C VAL A 29 6.25 3.76 -14.43
N PRO A 30 7.12 2.78 -14.70
CA PRO A 30 7.50 2.46 -16.07
C PRO A 30 6.27 2.13 -16.92
N ASN A 31 6.22 2.69 -18.13
CA ASN A 31 5.17 2.44 -19.13
C ASN A 31 3.75 2.87 -18.71
N LEU A 32 3.59 3.68 -17.65
CA LEU A 32 2.28 4.20 -17.22
C LEU A 32 2.20 5.72 -17.38
N ARG A 33 1.24 6.18 -18.20
CA ARG A 33 0.95 7.60 -18.44
C ARG A 33 -0.54 7.89 -18.27
N ARG A 34 -0.86 9.12 -17.87
CA ARG A 34 -2.23 9.65 -17.87
C ARG A 34 -2.71 9.85 -19.31
N ALA A 35 -4.03 10.01 -19.49
CA ALA A 35 -4.62 10.37 -20.77
C ALA A 35 -4.06 11.70 -21.34
N SER A 36 -3.61 12.62 -20.47
CA SER A 36 -2.92 13.86 -20.85
C SER A 36 -1.47 13.67 -21.34
N GLY A 37 -0.91 12.46 -21.26
CA GLY A 37 0.49 12.17 -21.58
C GLY A 37 1.47 12.31 -20.39
N GLU A 38 1.01 12.85 -19.26
CA GLU A 38 1.80 13.00 -18.04
C GLU A 38 2.24 11.64 -17.46
N VAL A 39 3.48 11.57 -16.96
CA VAL A 39 4.02 10.35 -16.32
C VAL A 39 3.33 10.13 -14.99
N CYS A 40 2.85 8.91 -14.74
CA CYS A 40 2.32 8.55 -13.43
C CYS A 40 3.47 8.32 -12.44
N VAL A 41 3.37 8.92 -11.26
CA VAL A 41 4.28 8.67 -10.14
C VAL A 41 3.55 7.98 -9.00
N THR A 42 4.22 7.08 -8.30
CA THR A 42 3.68 6.39 -7.12
C THR A 42 4.75 6.20 -6.07
N VAL A 43 4.31 6.08 -4.82
CA VAL A 43 5.12 5.60 -3.71
C VAL A 43 5.04 4.07 -3.69
N ARG A 44 6.16 3.38 -3.46
CA ARG A 44 6.17 1.92 -3.37
C ARG A 44 5.76 1.48 -1.97
N GLY A 45 4.82 0.55 -1.91
CA GLY A 45 4.33 0.02 -0.65
C GLY A 45 3.73 -1.37 -0.77
N VAL A 46 3.48 -1.97 0.39
CA VAL A 46 2.85 -3.29 0.51
C VAL A 46 1.60 -3.15 1.39
N ALA A 47 0.48 -3.66 0.91
CA ALA A 47 -0.76 -3.73 1.68
C ALA A 47 -0.82 -5.03 2.49
N LEU A 48 -0.87 -4.93 3.82
CA LEU A 48 -0.96 -6.06 4.74
C LEU A 48 -2.37 -6.21 5.29
N CYS A 49 -2.85 -7.44 5.36
CA CYS A 49 -4.19 -7.75 5.84
C CYS A 49 -4.33 -7.37 7.32
N ARG A 50 -5.35 -6.55 7.60
CA ARG A 50 -5.74 -6.15 8.95
C ARG A 50 -7.08 -6.74 9.41
N CYS A 51 -7.98 -7.01 8.46
CA CYS A 51 -9.35 -7.49 8.74
C CYS A 51 -9.47 -8.98 9.10
N GLY A 52 -8.39 -9.77 9.03
CA GLY A 52 -8.42 -11.23 9.20
C GLY A 52 -9.05 -12.04 8.04
N GLY A 53 -9.74 -11.39 7.09
CA GLY A 53 -10.47 -12.07 6.01
C GLY A 53 -9.64 -12.52 4.79
N SER A 54 -8.40 -12.04 4.62
CA SER A 54 -7.61 -12.33 3.42
C SER A 54 -7.29 -13.82 3.25
N LYS A 55 -7.34 -14.32 2.01
CA LYS A 55 -6.88 -15.66 1.63
C LYS A 55 -5.40 -15.68 1.24
N LYS A 56 -4.77 -14.51 1.11
CA LYS A 56 -3.35 -14.33 0.74
C LYS A 56 -2.52 -13.74 1.89
N LYS A 57 -2.82 -14.11 3.14
CA LYS A 57 -2.08 -13.61 4.30
C LYS A 57 -0.56 -13.82 4.12
N PRO A 58 0.28 -12.85 4.54
CA PRO A 58 -0.06 -11.64 5.30
C PRO A 58 -0.59 -10.48 4.45
N PHE A 59 -0.73 -10.61 3.14
CA PHE A 59 -1.12 -9.53 2.24
C PHE A 59 -2.63 -9.29 2.22
N CYS A 60 -3.02 -8.04 1.95
CA CYS A 60 -4.39 -7.70 1.66
C CYS A 60 -4.77 -8.15 0.25
N ASP A 61 -5.91 -8.83 0.10
CA ASP A 61 -6.46 -9.27 -1.19
C ASP A 61 -7.82 -8.62 -1.49
N GLY A 62 -8.22 -7.60 -0.72
CA GLY A 62 -9.51 -6.92 -0.84
C GLY A 62 -10.63 -7.51 0.00
N SER A 63 -10.43 -8.64 0.69
CA SER A 63 -11.49 -9.29 1.48
C SER A 63 -12.09 -8.43 2.61
N HIS A 64 -11.43 -7.34 3.01
CA HIS A 64 -11.92 -6.41 4.05
C HIS A 64 -13.29 -5.80 3.69
N TRP A 65 -13.55 -5.56 2.40
CA TRP A 65 -14.87 -5.12 1.93
C TRP A 65 -15.96 -6.17 2.16
N ASN A 66 -15.64 -7.43 1.85
CA ASN A 66 -16.61 -8.53 1.89
C ASN A 66 -16.98 -8.94 3.32
N VAL A 67 -16.02 -8.87 4.25
CA VAL A 67 -16.27 -9.19 5.67
C VAL A 67 -16.85 -8.01 6.45
N GLY A 68 -17.09 -6.86 5.79
CA GLY A 68 -17.63 -5.67 6.45
C GLY A 68 -16.70 -5.12 7.53
N PHE A 69 -15.38 -5.20 7.34
CA PHE A 69 -14.42 -4.68 8.31
C PHE A 69 -14.63 -3.18 8.49
N ARG A 70 -14.82 -2.76 9.74
CA ARG A 70 -15.04 -1.35 10.11
C ARG A 70 -14.04 -0.96 11.17
N ASP A 71 -13.28 0.08 10.88
CA ASP A 71 -12.33 0.66 11.80
C ASP A 71 -11.99 2.10 11.38
N PRO A 72 -12.06 3.08 12.29
CA PRO A 72 -11.86 4.49 11.98
C PRO A 72 -10.39 4.92 11.89
N ALA A 73 -9.42 4.00 12.03
CA ALA A 73 -7.99 4.35 12.10
C ALA A 73 -7.48 5.17 10.92
#